data_AF-A0A540KUQ3-F1
#
_entry.id   AF-A0A540KUQ3-F1
#
_cell.length_a   1.000
_cell.length_b   1.000
_cell.length_c   1.000
_cell.angle_alpha   90.00
_cell.angle_beta   90.00
_cell.angle_gamma   90.00
#
_symmetry.space_group_name_H-M   'P 1'
#
loop_
_entity.id
_entity.type
_entity.pdbx_description
1 polymer ?
#
loop_
_entity_poly.entity_id
_entity_poly.type
_entity_poly.pdbx_seq_one_letter_code
_entity_poly.pdbx_strand_id
1 'polypeptide(L)'
;MDSTHYSDRFLRDDQTAWQPLRYTILKQADTSQRQLRDITEICSTLFVSRAAAIILLRRCDWNASKLFDKWFEEEDEARKRLGPKQAHLFEPCLLILVCYLCF
;
A
#
# COMPACT_ATOMS: atom_id res chain seq x y z
N MET A 1 9.02 18.26 -35.97
CA MET A 1 9.78 18.34 -34.70
C MET A 1 9.59 17.00 -34.01
N ASP A 2 10.62 16.16 -34.13
CA ASP A 2 10.58 14.72 -33.86
C ASP A 2 10.84 14.46 -32.36
N SER A 3 9.92 13.79 -31.69
CA SER A 3 9.91 13.60 -30.21
C SER A 3 10.37 12.20 -29.77
N THR A 4 11.12 11.49 -30.61
CA THR A 4 11.50 10.09 -30.35
C THR A 4 12.81 9.90 -29.57
N HIS A 5 13.47 10.97 -29.12
CA HIS A 5 14.87 10.87 -28.68
C HIS A 5 15.13 10.69 -27.15
N TYR A 6 14.13 10.42 -26.32
CA TYR A 6 14.32 10.43 -24.85
C TYR A 6 14.52 9.06 -24.16
N SER A 7 14.33 7.92 -24.85
CA SER A 7 14.19 6.63 -24.14
C SER A 7 15.43 5.73 -24.12
N ASP A 8 16.61 6.18 -24.55
CA ASP A 8 17.72 5.25 -24.89
C ASP A 8 18.87 5.17 -23.87
N ARG A 9 18.63 5.43 -22.57
CA ARG A 9 19.71 5.49 -21.57
C ARG A 9 19.80 4.31 -20.59
N PHE A 10 19.17 3.17 -20.88
CA PHE A 10 19.17 2.00 -19.97
C PHE A 10 19.51 0.65 -20.60
N LEU A 11 20.02 0.60 -21.84
CA LEU A 11 20.50 -0.66 -22.40
C LEU A 11 21.84 -1.04 -21.76
N ARG A 12 21.80 -1.92 -20.76
CA ARG A 12 22.98 -2.67 -20.30
C ARG A 12 23.41 -3.59 -21.42
N ASP A 13 24.67 -3.48 -21.78
CA ASP A 13 25.37 -4.35 -22.71
C ASP A 13 25.55 -5.73 -22.06
N ASP A 14 24.58 -6.61 -22.25
CA ASP A 14 24.79 -8.05 -22.03
C ASP A 14 24.06 -8.87 -23.09
N GLN A 15 24.84 -9.63 -23.83
CA GLN A 15 24.49 -10.32 -25.06
C GLN A 15 23.70 -11.59 -24.72
N THR A 16 22.40 -11.46 -24.45
CA THR A 16 21.45 -12.59 -24.46
C THR A 16 20.32 -12.29 -25.45
N ALA A 17 19.94 -13.31 -26.23
CA ALA A 17 19.00 -13.24 -27.35
C ALA A 17 17.88 -12.20 -27.18
N TRP A 18 17.70 -11.33 -28.20
CA TRP A 18 16.70 -10.27 -28.28
C TRP A 18 15.26 -10.82 -28.15
N GLN A 19 14.85 -11.14 -26.93
CA GLN A 19 13.45 -11.31 -26.59
C GLN A 19 12.88 -9.91 -26.36
N PRO A 20 11.84 -9.48 -27.10
CA PRO A 20 11.21 -8.20 -26.85
C PRO A 20 10.73 -8.12 -25.39
N LEU A 21 11.21 -7.13 -24.63
CA LEU A 21 10.71 -6.91 -23.27
C LEU A 21 9.22 -6.57 -23.32
N ARG A 22 8.40 -7.40 -22.68
CA ARG A 22 6.98 -7.11 -22.49
C ARG A 22 6.81 -6.25 -21.25
N TYR A 23 6.41 -5.00 -21.44
CA TYR A 23 6.07 -4.09 -20.37
C TYR A 23 4.73 -3.42 -20.63
N THR A 24 4.08 -2.99 -19.56
CA THR A 24 2.83 -2.22 -19.62
C THR A 24 3.03 -0.94 -18.83
N ILE A 25 2.77 0.20 -19.45
CA ILE A 25 2.77 1.50 -18.77
C ILE A 25 1.46 1.63 -17.99
N LEU A 26 1.57 1.91 -16.69
CA LEU A 26 0.41 2.12 -15.83
C LEU A 26 0.25 3.61 -15.53
N LYS A 27 -0.99 4.07 -15.55
CA LYS A 27 -1.36 5.39 -15.05
C LYS A 27 -1.45 5.35 -13.52
N GLN A 28 -1.38 6.52 -12.90
CA GLN A 28 -1.53 6.65 -11.44
C GLN A 28 -2.89 6.09 -10.96
N ALA A 29 -3.95 6.19 -11.76
CA ALA A 29 -5.25 5.58 -11.47
C ALA A 29 -5.19 4.04 -11.40
N ASP A 30 -4.47 3.39 -12.33
CA ASP A 30 -4.32 1.93 -12.35
C ASP A 30 -3.58 1.43 -11.10
N THR A 31 -2.50 2.13 -10.73
CA THR A 31 -1.73 1.81 -9.51
C THR A 31 -2.59 2.03 -8.27
N SER A 32 -3.35 3.13 -8.22
CA SER A 32 -4.21 3.45 -7.08
C SER A 32 -5.33 2.42 -6.90
N GLN A 33 -5.93 1.95 -8.00
CA GLN A 33 -6.97 0.92 -7.97
C GLN A 33 -6.42 -0.42 -7.46
N ARG A 34 -5.23 -0.82 -7.90
CA ARG A 34 -4.57 -2.05 -7.41
C ARG A 34 -4.28 -1.97 -5.91
N GLN A 35 -3.70 -0.85 -5.46
CA GLN A 35 -3.45 -0.62 -4.04
C GLN A 35 -4.74 -0.64 -3.22
N LEU A 36 -5.81 -0.01 -3.72
CA LEU A 36 -7.09 0.03 -3.05
C LEU A 36 -7.69 -1.38 -2.90
N ARG A 37 -7.61 -2.20 -3.94
CA ARG A 37 -8.08 -3.59 -3.89
C ARG A 37 -7.36 -4.38 -2.81
N ASP A 38 -6.03 -4.36 -2.82
CA ASP A 38 -5.23 -5.16 -1.88
C ASP A 38 -5.44 -4.68 -0.43
N ILE A 39 -5.55 -3.37 -0.20
CA ILE A 39 -5.91 -2.80 1.11
C ILE A 39 -7.31 -3.27 1.54
N THR A 40 -8.29 -3.24 0.63
CA THR A 40 -9.68 -3.60 0.93
C THR A 40 -9.77 -5.07 1.30
N GLU A 41 -9.13 -5.95 0.52
CA GLU A 41 -9.04 -7.38 0.78
C GLU A 41 -8.46 -7.66 2.18
N ILE A 42 -7.33 -7.05 2.52
CA ILE A 42 -6.70 -7.23 3.83
C ILE A 42 -7.58 -6.70 4.96
N CYS A 43 -8.22 -5.54 4.79
CA CYS A 43 -9.16 -5.01 5.78
C CYS A 43 -10.31 -5.99 6.03
N SER A 44 -10.90 -6.54 4.97
CA SER A 44 -12.01 -7.49 5.09
C SER A 44 -11.58 -8.83 5.68
N THR A 45 -10.42 -9.36 5.29
CA THR A 45 -9.98 -10.70 5.70
C THR A 45 -9.42 -10.72 7.11
N LEU A 46 -8.66 -9.69 7.50
CA LEU A 46 -7.99 -9.63 8.82
C LEU A 46 -8.76 -8.80 9.85
N PHE A 47 -9.88 -8.19 9.45
CA PHE A 47 -10.68 -7.29 10.29
C PHE A 47 -9.85 -6.18 10.95
N VAL A 48 -8.95 -5.58 10.16
CA VAL A 48 -8.07 -4.48 10.60
C VAL A 48 -8.50 -3.15 9.99
N SER A 49 -8.09 -2.04 10.60
CA SER A 49 -8.31 -0.71 10.02
C SER A 49 -7.51 -0.53 8.73
N ARG A 50 -7.96 0.39 7.87
CA ARG A 50 -7.23 0.77 6.65
C ARG A 50 -5.77 1.17 6.93
N ALA A 51 -5.55 1.93 8.00
CA ALA A 51 -4.21 2.34 8.42
C ALA A 51 -3.34 1.13 8.80
N ALA A 52 -3.90 0.19 9.57
CA ALA A 52 -3.20 -1.04 9.94
C ALA A 52 -2.88 -1.91 8.71
N ALA A 53 -3.84 -2.09 7.79
CA ALA A 53 -3.60 -2.82 6.53
C ALA A 53 -2.45 -2.22 5.71
N ILE A 54 -2.38 -0.89 5.60
CA ILE A 54 -1.27 -0.20 4.90
C ILE A 54 0.07 -0.46 5.61
N ILE A 55 0.11 -0.42 6.94
CA ILE A 55 1.33 -0.71 7.71
C ILE A 55 1.78 -2.17 7.50
N LEU A 56 0.85 -3.12 7.52
CA LEU A 56 1.14 -4.54 7.25
C LEU A 56 1.70 -4.73 5.84
N LEU A 57 1.03 -4.15 4.83
CA LEU A 57 1.46 -4.21 3.43
C LEU A 57 2.87 -3.66 3.26
N ARG A 58 3.17 -2.49 3.86
CA ARG A 58 4.51 -1.89 3.80
C ARG A 58 5.58 -2.80 4.39
N ARG A 59 5.29 -3.54 5.46
CA ARG A 59 6.24 -4.49 6.09
C ARG A 59 6.46 -5.76 5.27
N CYS A 60 5.57 -6.05 4.35
CA CYS A 60 5.66 -7.18 3.45
C CYS A 60 5.98 -6.76 2.02
N ASP A 61 6.50 -5.54 1.81
CA ASP A 61 6.86 -5.00 0.49
C ASP A 61 5.68 -5.06 -0.52
N TRP A 62 4.46 -4.85 -0.02
CA TRP A 62 3.20 -4.99 -0.77
C TRP A 62 2.94 -6.39 -1.34
N ASN A 63 3.54 -7.43 -0.77
CA ASN A 63 3.23 -8.82 -1.09
C ASN A 63 2.12 -9.34 -0.16
N ALA A 64 0.88 -9.39 -0.68
CA ALA A 64 -0.29 -9.86 0.06
C ALA A 64 -0.19 -11.33 0.48
N SER A 65 0.35 -12.22 -0.36
CA SER A 65 0.53 -13.64 0.00
C SER A 65 1.43 -13.79 1.22
N LYS A 66 2.62 -13.18 1.18
CA LYS A 66 3.58 -13.18 2.29
C LYS A 66 3.01 -12.56 3.56
N LEU A 67 2.12 -11.57 3.42
CA LEU A 67 1.44 -10.94 4.54
C LEU A 67 0.48 -11.91 5.21
N PHE A 68 -0.34 -12.62 4.43
CA PHE A 68 -1.28 -13.61 4.97
C PHE A 68 -0.53 -14.74 5.68
N ASP A 69 0.50 -15.31 5.04
CA ASP A 69 1.32 -16.37 5.64
C ASP A 69 1.86 -15.93 7.01
N LYS A 70 2.52 -14.77 7.07
CA LYS A 70 3.08 -14.22 8.33
C LYS A 70 2.02 -13.87 9.37
N TRP A 71 0.86 -13.37 8.94
CA TRP A 71 -0.21 -13.01 9.85
C TRP A 71 -0.81 -14.23 10.54
N PHE A 72 -1.00 -15.32 9.80
CA PHE A 72 -1.58 -16.55 10.34
C PHE A 72 -0.56 -17.41 11.12
N GLU A 73 0.74 -17.27 10.85
CA GLU A 73 1.80 -17.90 11.65
C GLU A 73 1.98 -17.24 13.03
N GLU A 74 1.94 -15.91 13.12
CA GLU A 74 2.24 -15.15 14.35
C GLU A 74 1.27 -13.98 14.59
N GLU A 75 -0.04 -14.24 14.66
CA GLU A 75 -1.07 -13.19 14.73
C GLU A 75 -0.84 -12.22 15.90
N ASP A 76 -0.57 -12.74 17.10
CA ASP A 76 -0.43 -11.94 18.31
C ASP A 76 0.76 -10.97 18.23
N GLU A 77 1.90 -11.43 17.70
CA GLU A 77 3.07 -10.59 17.49
C GLU A 77 2.83 -9.58 16.36
N ALA A 78 2.14 -9.98 15.30
CA ALA A 78 1.74 -9.07 14.23
C ALA A 78 0.86 -7.92 14.76
N ARG A 79 -0.09 -8.22 15.66
CA ARG A 79 -0.95 -7.22 16.31
C ARG A 79 -0.18 -6.29 17.24
N LYS A 80 0.72 -6.81 18.09
CA LYS A 80 1.58 -5.97 18.96
C LYS A 80 2.40 -4.96 18.15
N ARG A 81 2.95 -5.41 17.02
CA ARG A 81 3.76 -4.55 16.14
C ARG A 81 2.93 -3.45 15.45
N LEU A 82 1.60 -3.55 15.36
CA LEU A 82 0.77 -2.49 14.78
C LEU A 82 0.61 -1.26 15.69
N GLY A 83 1.12 -1.35 16.92
CA GLY A 83 1.00 -0.29 17.92
C GLY A 83 -0.38 -0.30 18.60
N PRO A 84 -0.52 0.43 19.72
CA PRO A 84 -1.80 0.51 20.41
C PRO A 84 -2.87 1.03 19.45
N LYS A 85 -3.99 0.30 19.37
CA LYS A 85 -5.18 0.73 18.65
C LYS A 85 -5.63 2.03 19.32
N GLN A 86 -5.28 3.19 18.75
CA GLN A 86 -5.82 4.48 19.18
C GLN A 86 -7.30 4.52 18.78
N ALA A 87 -8.11 3.74 19.50
CA ALA A 87 -9.51 4.05 19.63
C ALA A 87 -9.55 5.29 20.52
N HIS A 88 -9.46 6.47 19.90
CA HIS A 88 -10.12 7.61 20.50
C HIS A 88 -11.60 7.22 20.50
N LEU A 89 -12.04 6.59 21.59
CA LEU A 89 -13.43 6.60 21.99
C LEU A 89 -13.73 8.08 22.21
N PHE A 90 -14.13 8.75 21.12
CA PHE A 90 -14.64 10.11 21.17
C PHE A 90 -15.95 9.99 21.94
N GLU A 91 -15.85 10.12 23.25
CA GLU A 91 -17.00 10.44 24.08
C GLU A 91 -17.44 11.84 23.59
N PRO A 92 -18.63 11.97 22.99
CA PRO A 92 -19.02 13.23 22.39
C PRO A 92 -19.29 14.23 23.51
N CYS A 93 -18.26 15.00 23.87
CA CYS A 93 -18.42 16.18 24.70
C CYS A 93 -19.34 17.14 23.95
N LEU A 94 -20.55 17.35 24.48
CA LEU A 94 -21.60 18.25 24.00
C LEU A 94 -21.23 19.75 24.04
N LEU A 95 -19.95 20.12 24.08
CA LEU A 95 -19.51 21.51 24.21
C LEU A 95 -18.41 21.84 23.20
N ILE A 96 -18.83 22.60 22.18
CA ILE A 96 -18.05 23.54 21.35
C ILE A 96 -17.26 22.90 20.20
N LEU A 97 -17.89 22.87 19.02
CA LEU A 97 -17.28 22.60 17.70
C LEU A 97 -16.50 23.83 17.20
N VAL A 98 -15.40 24.20 17.86
CA VAL A 98 -14.48 25.18 17.27
C VAL A 98 -13.38 24.43 16.52
N CYS A 99 -13.31 24.65 15.21
CA CYS A 99 -12.22 24.16 14.37
C CYS A 99 -10.92 24.88 14.77
N TYR A 100 -10.06 24.23 15.55
CA TYR A 100 -8.77 24.80 15.97
C TYR A 100 -7.76 24.96 14.81
N LEU A 101 -8.06 24.39 13.64
CA LEU A 101 -7.26 24.54 12.42
C LEU A 101 -7.67 25.76 11.58
N CYS A 102 -8.91 26.24 11.73
CA CYS A 102 -9.51 27.13 10.75
C CYS A 102 -10.34 28.28 11.34
N PHE A 103 -10.09 28.67 12.60
CA PHE A 103 -10.72 29.78 13.33
C PHE A 103 -11.55 30.76 12.50
#